data_AF-A0AAX4KSL8-F1
#
_entry.id   AF-A0AAX4KSL8-F1
#
_cell.length_a   1.000
_cell.length_b   1.000
_cell.length_c   1.000
_cell.angle_alpha   90.00
_cell.angle_beta   90.00
_cell.angle_gamma   90.00
#
_symmetry.space_group_name_H-M   'P 1'
#
loop_
_entity.id
_entity.type
_entity.pdbx_description
1 polymer ?
#
loop_
_entity_poly.entity_id
_entity_poly.type
_entity_poly.pdbx_seq_one_letter_code
_entity_poly.pdbx_strand_id
1 'polypeptide(L)'
;MDYQDQNTHHHTQAIRVPRSPILAQQQHENSNTSSSLAPSISLTTGGTTRSRRYPSPIPSPSASPPLPPFQPDSPVRQGPNRFPLSLLPSRIMRVSRNNAKTYLNLSIAFNILLLIAIFLPTEHAHGIIGDKAWNKIEKYGLLKNQWPSSSDGGSGLGLDPVSTRSCSMCSVSPEFCEEFGEDNLMKALGYTGTNNRLRRALAKMRSGQPFTVGVIGGSVSKGHGLDAPDGDNPHTPRNLNRRVFDHLDELFPASGGIKTGSSGKKENKNSFINGAQGGMGTDYFSLCFNEHIPEDVDLVLIELAINDEVLIRNMNTYELLVRGLYDLPNKPAVLNLQVFALMFQYVANGGDLHNGVAQYYDVPTVSFRNPVLPQVLQNTTLVRHLFHNRVKKTEWTDPLEEIDLRHLSWQGHELMGKLASAYIDTQLCEMDKIESRLGDLEQLNYEKLYPIEPLPRAPLMQKYNPTSNLPKLSPQCYSANAVKHPLKPSHQTGWRHWNWKEKHYLIADEPGSKVSFPISTTLGQVQLHYLRSYQYNLGSAKCWIDNDTDKAMRLDGYWREPYNIGRAATIRDDLKPGEHVLHCELLKETADPTGGKEFRIISVMR
;
A
#
# COMPACT_ATOMS: atom_id res chain seq x y z
N MET A 1 -11.47 42.77 31.04
CA MET A 1 -10.08 43.24 30.99
C MET A 1 -9.39 42.46 29.90
N ASP A 2 -9.29 43.12 28.75
CA ASP A 2 -8.70 42.65 27.51
C ASP A 2 -7.21 42.38 27.63
N TYR A 3 -6.71 41.44 26.83
CA TYR A 3 -5.37 41.55 26.27
C TYR A 3 -5.47 41.33 24.76
N GLN A 4 -5.12 42.39 24.05
CA GLN A 4 -5.30 42.62 22.62
C GLN A 4 -4.30 41.87 21.74
N ASP A 5 -4.77 41.64 20.52
CA ASP A 5 -4.04 41.37 19.29
C ASP A 5 -2.78 42.22 19.10
N GLN A 6 -1.72 41.59 18.60
CA GLN A 6 -0.68 42.27 17.84
C GLN A 6 -0.44 41.57 16.50
N ASN A 7 -0.89 42.27 15.45
CA ASN A 7 -0.49 42.12 14.06
C ASN A 7 1.03 42.19 13.88
N THR A 8 1.61 41.24 13.16
CA THR A 8 2.96 41.37 12.59
C THR A 8 2.87 41.68 11.09
N HIS A 9 3.35 42.86 10.73
CA HIS A 9 3.58 43.33 9.36
C HIS A 9 4.61 42.47 8.61
N HIS A 10 4.25 41.96 7.43
CA HIS A 10 5.20 41.43 6.45
C HIS A 10 5.76 42.57 5.59
N HIS A 11 7.04 42.89 5.76
CA HIS A 11 7.82 43.67 4.80
C HIS A 11 8.51 42.72 3.81
N THR A 12 8.04 42.71 2.56
CA THR A 12 8.67 42.01 1.44
C THR A 12 9.70 42.95 0.80
N GLN A 13 11.00 42.70 1.01
CA GLN A 13 12.05 43.33 0.21
C GLN A 13 12.37 42.46 -1.00
N ALA A 14 11.99 42.95 -2.18
CA ALA A 14 12.35 42.38 -3.47
C ALA A 14 13.82 42.71 -3.79
N ILE A 15 14.67 41.68 -3.96
CA ILE A 15 16.04 41.84 -4.46
C ILE A 15 16.02 41.68 -5.98
N ARG A 16 16.50 42.74 -6.66
CA ARG A 16 16.67 42.88 -8.11
C ARG A 16 17.67 41.86 -8.67
N VAL A 17 17.30 41.23 -9.78
CA VAL A 17 18.20 40.55 -10.71
C VAL A 17 18.75 41.58 -11.71
N PRO A 18 20.08 41.66 -11.97
CA PRO A 18 20.60 42.54 -13.01
C PRO A 18 20.56 41.86 -14.38
N ARG A 19 19.92 42.51 -15.36
CA ARG A 19 20.11 42.33 -16.80
C ARG A 19 21.26 43.20 -17.28
N SER A 20 22.06 42.72 -18.24
CA SER A 20 22.73 43.47 -19.33
C SER A 20 23.54 42.50 -20.22
N PRO A 21 23.98 42.86 -21.45
CA PRO A 21 23.15 43.21 -22.61
C PRO A 21 23.60 42.47 -23.90
N ILE A 22 22.85 42.67 -24.98
CA ILE A 22 23.08 42.17 -26.35
C ILE A 22 23.95 43.17 -27.13
N LEU A 23 24.92 42.69 -27.93
CA LEU A 23 25.13 42.93 -29.38
C LEU A 23 26.60 42.74 -29.82
N ALA A 24 26.82 41.92 -30.85
CA ALA A 24 27.54 42.31 -32.08
C ALA A 24 27.48 41.19 -33.15
N GLN A 25 27.06 41.56 -34.35
CA GLN A 25 27.04 40.80 -35.60
C GLN A 25 28.41 40.85 -36.33
N GLN A 26 28.72 39.83 -37.13
CA GLN A 26 29.33 39.89 -38.49
C GLN A 26 29.32 38.45 -39.07
N GLN A 27 28.55 38.14 -40.13
CA GLN A 27 28.89 38.19 -41.58
C GLN A 27 30.12 37.30 -41.92
N HIS A 28 30.21 36.45 -42.95
CA HIS A 28 29.40 36.03 -44.09
C HIS A 28 30.11 34.79 -44.73
N GLU A 29 29.41 34.08 -45.63
CA GLU A 29 29.93 33.28 -46.78
C GLU A 29 30.27 31.77 -46.65
N ASN A 30 29.29 30.98 -47.15
CA ASN A 30 29.37 30.03 -48.27
C ASN A 30 30.57 29.07 -48.42
N SER A 31 30.28 27.77 -48.46
CA SER A 31 30.42 26.98 -49.69
C SER A 31 29.80 25.57 -49.60
N ASN A 32 29.26 25.14 -50.74
CA ASN A 32 28.62 23.87 -51.05
C ASN A 32 29.51 22.63 -50.81
N THR A 33 28.91 21.48 -50.52
CA THR A 33 28.78 20.33 -51.46
C THR A 33 28.21 19.06 -50.79
N SER A 34 27.63 18.25 -51.66
CA SER A 34 26.74 17.10 -51.51
C SER A 34 27.39 15.75 -51.15
N SER A 35 26.49 14.75 -50.96
CA SER A 35 26.66 13.29 -51.15
C SER A 35 27.14 12.52 -49.90
N SER A 36 26.30 11.69 -49.26
CA SER A 36 25.74 10.37 -49.62
C SER A 36 26.58 9.21 -49.09
N LEU A 37 25.87 8.16 -48.65
CA LEU A 37 26.27 6.76 -48.43
C LEU A 37 26.64 6.35 -46.99
N ALA A 38 25.70 5.59 -46.42
CA ALA A 38 25.93 4.63 -45.35
C ALA A 38 26.96 3.57 -45.76
N PRO A 39 27.50 2.84 -44.77
CA PRO A 39 27.44 1.40 -44.89
C PRO A 39 26.96 0.69 -43.63
N SER A 40 26.18 -0.34 -43.92
CA SER A 40 25.81 -1.50 -43.12
C SER A 40 26.99 -2.14 -42.38
N ILE A 41 26.79 -2.51 -41.11
CA ILE A 41 27.68 -3.41 -40.37
C ILE A 41 26.96 -4.74 -40.15
N SER A 42 27.59 -5.81 -40.63
CA SER A 42 27.14 -7.19 -40.60
C SER A 42 27.23 -7.81 -39.20
N LEU A 43 26.20 -8.59 -38.86
CA LEU A 43 26.23 -9.58 -37.79
C LEU A 43 27.23 -10.70 -38.12
N THR A 44 28.23 -10.90 -37.27
CA THR A 44 28.99 -12.15 -37.22
C THR A 44 28.80 -12.81 -35.86
N THR A 45 28.37 -14.07 -35.92
CA THR A 45 28.15 -14.99 -34.82
C THR A 45 29.49 -15.61 -34.42
N GLY A 46 29.90 -15.40 -33.16
CA GLY A 46 31.08 -16.03 -32.56
C GLY A 46 30.74 -16.57 -31.18
N GLY A 47 30.46 -17.87 -31.10
CA GLY A 47 30.21 -18.58 -29.85
C GLY A 47 31.49 -18.77 -29.04
N THR A 48 31.42 -18.48 -27.73
CA THR A 48 32.35 -19.04 -26.74
C THR A 48 31.58 -19.42 -25.48
N THR A 49 31.54 -20.73 -25.23
CA THR A 49 31.03 -21.36 -24.02
C THR A 49 32.03 -21.16 -22.87
N ARG A 50 31.64 -20.40 -21.84
CA ARG A 50 32.34 -20.40 -20.54
C ARG A 50 31.42 -20.99 -19.46
N SER A 51 31.69 -22.23 -19.10
CA SER A 51 31.11 -22.91 -17.94
C SER A 51 31.52 -22.18 -16.65
N ARG A 52 30.56 -21.59 -15.93
CA ARG A 52 30.75 -21.21 -14.52
C ARG A 52 30.52 -22.44 -13.64
N ARG A 53 31.59 -22.93 -13.01
CA ARG A 53 31.52 -23.90 -11.90
C ARG A 53 30.94 -23.20 -10.68
N TYR A 54 29.90 -23.79 -10.08
CA TYR A 54 29.44 -23.44 -8.74
C TYR A 54 30.39 -24.04 -7.68
N PRO A 55 30.67 -23.36 -6.56
CA PRO A 55 31.39 -23.97 -5.45
C PRO A 55 30.51 -24.96 -4.68
N SER A 56 31.08 -26.09 -4.29
CA SER A 56 30.46 -27.12 -3.45
C SER A 56 30.17 -26.61 -2.02
N PRO A 57 29.13 -27.13 -1.34
CA PRO A 57 28.80 -26.72 0.03
C PRO A 57 29.77 -27.31 1.06
N ILE A 58 30.06 -26.51 2.09
CA ILE A 58 30.88 -26.81 3.28
C ILE A 58 30.15 -27.85 4.17
N PRO A 59 30.85 -28.81 4.80
CA PRO A 59 30.20 -29.82 5.66
C PRO A 59 29.76 -29.25 7.02
N SER A 60 28.59 -29.70 7.49
CA SER A 60 27.97 -29.32 8.76
C SER A 60 28.72 -29.89 9.98
N PRO A 61 28.82 -29.17 11.12
CA PRO A 61 29.35 -29.73 12.34
C PRO A 61 28.33 -30.63 13.08
N SER A 62 28.90 -31.55 13.84
CA SER A 62 28.33 -32.69 14.57
C SER A 62 27.13 -32.42 15.48
N ALA A 63 26.25 -33.43 15.56
CA ALA A 63 25.05 -33.50 16.38
C ALA A 63 25.32 -33.44 17.90
N SER A 64 24.47 -32.68 18.61
CA SER A 64 24.34 -32.70 20.08
C SER A 64 23.32 -33.76 20.53
N PRO A 65 23.43 -34.32 21.74
CA PRO A 65 22.61 -35.46 22.19
C PRO A 65 21.15 -35.07 22.53
N PRO A 66 20.21 -36.03 22.52
CA PRO A 66 18.79 -35.75 22.73
C PRO A 66 18.45 -35.50 24.21
N LEU A 67 17.57 -34.51 24.44
CA LEU A 67 16.94 -34.23 25.74
C LEU A 67 15.82 -35.25 26.05
N PRO A 68 15.52 -35.50 27.35
CA PRO A 68 14.56 -36.52 27.77
C PRO A 68 13.09 -36.12 27.52
N PRO A 69 12.16 -37.08 27.46
CA PRO A 69 10.76 -36.84 27.13
C PRO A 69 10.00 -36.16 28.29
N PHE A 70 9.22 -35.14 27.92
CA PHE A 70 8.34 -34.37 28.79
C PHE A 70 7.03 -35.14 29.06
N GLN A 71 6.65 -35.31 30.32
CA GLN A 71 5.31 -35.81 30.71
C GLN A 71 4.36 -34.62 30.93
N PRO A 72 3.13 -34.63 30.38
CA PRO A 72 2.13 -33.61 30.70
C PRO A 72 1.21 -34.10 31.85
N ASP A 73 1.20 -33.36 32.95
CA ASP A 73 0.17 -33.48 33.99
C ASP A 73 -1.09 -32.66 33.65
N SER A 74 -2.21 -33.38 33.55
CA SER A 74 -3.60 -33.02 33.93
C SER A 74 -4.38 -31.87 33.22
N PRO A 75 -5.74 -31.95 33.18
CA PRO A 75 -6.53 -31.41 32.07
C PRO A 75 -7.19 -30.06 32.35
N VAL A 76 -7.10 -29.13 31.39
CA VAL A 76 -7.87 -27.87 31.38
C VAL A 76 -9.16 -28.04 30.56
N ARG A 77 -10.27 -27.59 31.16
CA ARG A 77 -11.65 -27.55 30.62
C ARG A 77 -11.71 -27.00 29.20
N GLN A 78 -12.40 -27.74 28.32
CA GLN A 78 -12.69 -27.36 26.94
C GLN A 78 -13.88 -26.41 26.88
N GLY A 79 -13.69 -25.23 26.29
CA GLY A 79 -14.77 -24.37 25.78
C GLY A 79 -15.17 -24.76 24.34
N PRO A 80 -16.37 -24.40 23.87
CA PRO A 80 -16.88 -24.86 22.59
C PRO A 80 -16.37 -23.91 21.49
N ASN A 81 -15.32 -24.34 20.78
CA ASN A 81 -15.02 -23.92 19.41
C ASN A 81 -13.95 -24.87 18.88
N ARG A 82 -14.36 -26.10 18.58
CA ARG A 82 -13.55 -27.01 17.77
C ARG A 82 -13.94 -26.84 16.31
N PHE A 83 -12.96 -26.43 15.50
CA PHE A 83 -12.92 -26.76 14.09
C PHE A 83 -13.28 -28.25 13.91
N PRO A 84 -14.20 -28.61 13.00
CA PRO A 84 -14.43 -30.01 12.71
C PRO A 84 -13.18 -30.59 12.05
N LEU A 85 -12.47 -31.45 12.78
CA LEU A 85 -11.31 -32.23 12.33
C LEU A 85 -11.65 -33.23 11.19
N SER A 86 -12.86 -33.18 10.63
CA SER A 86 -13.36 -34.07 9.58
C SER A 86 -12.91 -33.72 8.16
N LEU A 87 -12.10 -32.67 7.98
CA LEU A 87 -11.64 -32.21 6.66
C LEU A 87 -10.21 -32.65 6.27
N LEU A 88 -9.54 -33.47 7.09
CA LEU A 88 -8.29 -34.11 6.67
C LEU A 88 -8.61 -35.46 6.01
N PRO A 89 -8.44 -35.62 4.68
CA PRO A 89 -8.62 -36.91 4.04
C PRO A 89 -7.60 -37.90 4.59
N SER A 90 -8.07 -38.91 5.32
CA SER A 90 -7.27 -39.96 5.97
C SER A 90 -6.66 -40.99 5.01
N ARG A 91 -6.67 -40.73 3.69
CA ARG A 91 -5.99 -41.55 2.69
C ARG A 91 -5.43 -40.67 1.56
N ILE A 92 -4.16 -40.32 1.67
CA ILE A 92 -3.37 -39.96 0.49
C ILE A 92 -3.27 -41.24 -0.36
N MET A 93 -3.96 -41.30 -1.51
CA MET A 93 -3.78 -42.36 -2.48
C MET A 93 -2.32 -42.35 -2.94
N ARG A 94 -1.51 -43.27 -2.44
CA ARG A 94 -0.17 -43.52 -2.97
C ARG A 94 -0.32 -44.17 -4.34
N VAL A 95 -0.14 -43.38 -5.40
CA VAL A 95 -0.04 -43.88 -6.77
C VAL A 95 1.26 -44.69 -6.88
N SER A 96 1.13 -46.01 -6.99
CA SER A 96 2.24 -46.90 -7.32
C SER A 96 2.82 -46.51 -8.69
N ARG A 97 4.15 -46.53 -8.82
CA ARG A 97 4.90 -46.25 -10.05
C ARG A 97 4.40 -47.06 -11.27
N ASN A 98 3.84 -48.25 -11.04
CA ASN A 98 3.30 -49.11 -12.10
C ASN A 98 1.92 -48.64 -12.62
N ASN A 99 1.14 -47.91 -11.81
CA ASN A 99 -0.19 -47.43 -12.21
C ASN A 99 -0.16 -46.00 -12.75
N ALA A 100 0.89 -45.22 -12.45
CA ALA A 100 1.04 -43.83 -12.90
C ALA A 100 1.02 -43.70 -14.44
N LYS A 101 1.66 -44.65 -15.14
CA LYS A 101 1.69 -44.65 -16.61
C LYS A 101 0.31 -44.93 -17.21
N THR A 102 -0.47 -45.82 -16.58
CA THR A 102 -1.84 -46.15 -16.99
C THR A 102 -2.78 -44.97 -16.76
N TYR A 103 -2.70 -44.31 -15.60
CA TYR A 103 -3.51 -43.11 -15.32
C TYR A 103 -3.15 -41.94 -16.22
N LEU A 104 -1.85 -41.75 -16.51
CA LEU A 104 -1.41 -40.73 -17.46
C LEU A 104 -1.93 -41.01 -18.87
N ASN A 105 -1.83 -42.26 -19.35
CA ASN A 105 -2.34 -42.64 -20.66
C ASN A 105 -3.87 -42.47 -20.76
N LEU A 106 -4.61 -42.84 -19.71
CA LEU A 106 -6.06 -42.64 -19.64
C LEU A 106 -6.42 -41.15 -19.61
N SER A 107 -5.68 -40.34 -18.86
CA SER A 107 -5.87 -38.89 -18.81
C SER A 107 -5.59 -38.22 -20.15
N ILE A 108 -4.51 -38.62 -20.84
CA ILE A 108 -4.18 -38.13 -22.19
C ILE A 108 -5.26 -38.53 -23.18
N ALA A 109 -5.70 -39.80 -23.18
CA ALA A 109 -6.77 -40.27 -24.06
C ALA A 109 -8.08 -39.50 -23.83
N PHE A 110 -8.43 -39.26 -22.56
CA PHE A 110 -9.63 -38.50 -22.19
C PHE A 110 -9.53 -37.03 -22.66
N ASN A 111 -8.40 -36.36 -22.46
CA ASN A 111 -8.22 -34.99 -22.91
C ASN A 111 -8.19 -34.87 -24.44
N ILE A 112 -7.62 -35.85 -25.15
CA ILE A 112 -7.68 -35.89 -26.62
C ILE A 112 -9.14 -36.05 -27.10
N LEU A 113 -9.91 -36.95 -26.49
CA LEU A 113 -11.34 -37.12 -26.80
C LEU A 113 -12.15 -35.84 -26.51
N LEU A 114 -11.86 -35.17 -25.39
CA LEU A 114 -12.49 -33.91 -25.02
C LEU A 114 -12.17 -32.81 -26.04
N LEU A 115 -10.90 -32.69 -26.46
CA LEU A 115 -10.49 -31.73 -27.49
C LEU A 115 -11.12 -32.06 -28.85
N ILE A 116 -11.21 -33.33 -29.22
CA ILE A 116 -11.92 -33.76 -30.44
C ILE A 116 -13.40 -33.36 -30.36
N ALA A 117 -14.06 -33.54 -29.21
CA ALA A 117 -15.45 -33.16 -29.01
C ALA A 117 -15.68 -31.64 -29.01
N ILE A 118 -14.71 -30.85 -28.55
CA ILE A 118 -14.78 -29.37 -28.51
C ILE A 118 -14.45 -28.76 -29.88
N PHE A 119 -13.54 -29.35 -30.65
CA PHE A 119 -13.00 -28.75 -31.88
C PHE A 119 -13.46 -29.40 -33.19
N LEU A 120 -14.20 -30.53 -33.15
CA LEU A 120 -14.92 -31.00 -34.34
C LEU A 120 -16.23 -30.20 -34.51
N PRO A 121 -16.51 -29.64 -35.71
CA PRO A 121 -17.75 -28.93 -35.98
C PRO A 121 -18.97 -29.82 -35.70
N THR A 122 -19.90 -29.30 -34.91
CA THR A 122 -21.06 -30.00 -34.33
C THR A 122 -21.97 -30.66 -35.36
N GLU A 123 -21.98 -30.21 -36.63
CA GLU A 123 -22.84 -30.81 -37.66
C GLU A 123 -22.42 -32.21 -38.09
N HIS A 124 -21.13 -32.60 -37.95
CA HIS A 124 -20.69 -33.98 -38.25
C HIS A 124 -20.74 -34.91 -37.03
N ALA A 125 -20.78 -34.37 -35.81
CA ALA A 125 -20.87 -35.15 -34.57
C ALA A 125 -22.30 -35.68 -34.31
N HIS A 126 -23.33 -34.97 -34.78
CA HIS A 126 -24.72 -35.40 -34.66
C HIS A 126 -25.03 -36.69 -35.45
N GLY A 127 -24.38 -36.92 -36.59
CA GLY A 127 -24.62 -38.10 -37.44
C GLY A 127 -24.08 -39.43 -36.90
N ILE A 128 -23.09 -39.40 -36.00
CA ILE A 128 -22.36 -40.61 -35.56
C ILE A 128 -22.98 -41.23 -34.30
N ILE A 129 -23.54 -40.42 -33.40
CA ILE A 129 -23.91 -40.85 -32.04
C ILE A 129 -25.41 -41.19 -31.91
N GLY A 130 -26.24 -40.75 -32.86
CA GLY A 130 -27.67 -41.06 -32.92
C GLY A 130 -28.49 -40.39 -31.81
N ASP A 131 -29.70 -39.93 -32.15
CA ASP A 131 -30.51 -39.06 -31.30
C ASP A 131 -30.86 -39.65 -29.92
N LYS A 132 -30.87 -40.99 -29.81
CA LYS A 132 -31.13 -41.69 -28.54
C LYS A 132 -30.02 -41.54 -27.49
N ALA A 133 -28.76 -41.37 -27.90
CA ALA A 133 -27.65 -41.20 -26.96
C ALA A 133 -27.55 -39.75 -26.47
N TRP A 134 -27.84 -38.77 -27.34
CA TRP A 134 -27.88 -37.36 -26.98
C TRP A 134 -28.96 -37.04 -25.93
N ASN A 135 -30.16 -37.59 -26.10
CA ASN A 135 -31.25 -37.44 -25.12
C ASN A 135 -30.92 -38.02 -23.73
N LYS A 136 -29.95 -38.95 -23.62
CA LYS A 136 -29.47 -39.45 -22.32
C LYS A 136 -28.44 -38.54 -21.67
N ILE A 137 -27.60 -37.86 -22.47
CA ILE A 137 -26.58 -36.92 -21.97
C ILE A 137 -27.23 -35.64 -21.45
N GLU A 138 -28.29 -35.19 -22.12
CA GLU A 138 -29.09 -34.02 -21.69
C GLU A 138 -29.74 -34.25 -20.31
N LYS A 139 -30.09 -35.51 -19.99
CA LYS A 139 -30.66 -35.92 -18.70
C LYS A 139 -29.67 -35.79 -17.51
N TYR A 140 -28.36 -35.67 -17.77
CA TYR A 140 -27.33 -35.51 -16.74
C TYR A 140 -26.90 -34.04 -16.50
N GLY A 141 -27.64 -33.07 -17.04
CA GLY A 141 -27.60 -31.67 -16.56
C GLY A 141 -26.31 -30.89 -16.82
N LEU A 142 -25.45 -31.34 -17.73
CA LEU A 142 -24.16 -30.70 -18.02
C LEU A 142 -24.21 -29.54 -19.03
N LEU A 143 -25.41 -29.18 -19.54
CA LEU A 143 -25.59 -28.10 -20.52
C LEU A 143 -26.86 -27.28 -20.24
N LYS A 144 -27.02 -26.77 -19.01
CA LYS A 144 -28.10 -25.82 -18.70
C LYS A 144 -27.54 -24.44 -18.36
N ASN A 145 -26.97 -23.76 -19.36
CA ASN A 145 -26.80 -22.31 -19.32
C ASN A 145 -28.03 -21.68 -19.99
N GLN A 146 -29.03 -21.37 -19.17
CA GLN A 146 -30.07 -20.39 -19.53
C GLN A 146 -29.90 -19.20 -18.58
N TRP A 147 -29.35 -18.11 -19.10
CA TRP A 147 -29.60 -16.76 -18.56
C TRP A 147 -31.07 -16.41 -18.82
N PRO A 148 -31.86 -16.04 -17.81
CA PRO A 148 -33.10 -15.33 -18.05
C PRO A 148 -32.81 -13.83 -18.06
N SER A 149 -32.88 -13.24 -19.24
CA SER A 149 -33.34 -11.88 -19.44
C SER A 149 -34.84 -11.85 -19.16
N SER A 150 -35.32 -10.97 -18.27
CA SER A 150 -36.75 -10.61 -18.24
C SER A 150 -37.00 -9.31 -17.49
N SER A 151 -37.25 -8.26 -18.26
CA SER A 151 -38.41 -7.38 -18.06
C SER A 151 -39.65 -8.08 -18.62
N ASP A 152 -40.65 -8.41 -17.80
CA ASP A 152 -42.02 -7.89 -17.94
C ASP A 152 -42.99 -8.48 -16.89
N GLY A 153 -44.02 -7.68 -16.57
CA GLY A 153 -44.94 -7.88 -15.46
C GLY A 153 -45.90 -9.07 -15.56
N GLY A 154 -46.32 -9.54 -14.39
CA GLY A 154 -47.41 -10.49 -14.19
C GLY A 154 -47.89 -10.45 -12.74
N SER A 155 -49.12 -10.00 -12.54
CA SER A 155 -49.82 -9.93 -11.26
C SER A 155 -50.07 -11.32 -10.67
N GLY A 156 -49.52 -11.56 -9.48
CA GLY A 156 -49.81 -12.73 -8.65
C GLY A 156 -49.65 -12.38 -7.18
N LEU A 157 -50.77 -12.32 -6.46
CA LEU A 157 -50.80 -12.19 -5.00
C LEU A 157 -50.23 -13.46 -4.35
N GLY A 158 -49.27 -13.31 -3.45
CA GLY A 158 -49.00 -14.31 -2.41
C GLY A 158 -47.53 -14.62 -2.16
N LEU A 159 -47.02 -14.01 -1.09
CA LEU A 159 -45.75 -14.26 -0.41
C LEU A 159 -44.52 -13.68 -1.13
N ASP A 160 -44.14 -12.46 -0.72
CA ASP A 160 -42.79 -11.95 -0.94
C ASP A 160 -41.80 -12.97 -0.39
N PRO A 161 -40.97 -13.63 -1.22
CA PRO A 161 -39.76 -14.22 -0.68
C PRO A 161 -38.98 -13.03 -0.11
N VAL A 162 -38.53 -13.13 1.14
CA VAL A 162 -37.54 -12.18 1.70
C VAL A 162 -36.46 -12.02 0.64
N SER A 163 -36.52 -10.91 -0.11
CA SER A 163 -35.53 -10.59 -1.12
C SER A 163 -34.22 -10.59 -0.36
N THR A 164 -33.36 -11.58 -0.64
CA THR A 164 -32.04 -11.65 -0.05
C THR A 164 -31.28 -10.48 -0.63
N ARG A 165 -31.45 -9.29 -0.05
CA ARG A 165 -30.85 -8.04 -0.50
C ARG A 165 -29.37 -8.31 -0.71
N SER A 166 -28.93 -8.26 -1.96
CA SER A 166 -27.52 -8.36 -2.28
C SER A 166 -26.83 -7.14 -1.66
N CYS A 167 -25.64 -7.33 -1.10
CA CYS A 167 -24.80 -6.23 -0.60
C CYS A 167 -23.57 -6.05 -1.49
N SER A 168 -23.72 -6.29 -2.80
CA SER A 168 -22.69 -5.90 -3.77
C SER A 168 -22.60 -4.37 -3.84
N MET A 169 -21.46 -3.83 -4.32
CA MET A 169 -21.32 -2.39 -4.54
C MET A 169 -22.40 -1.83 -5.47
N CYS A 170 -22.87 -2.60 -6.46
CA CYS A 170 -24.00 -2.21 -7.30
C CYS A 170 -25.32 -2.11 -6.54
N SER A 171 -25.53 -2.93 -5.51
CA SER A 171 -26.77 -2.93 -4.74
C SER A 171 -26.86 -1.73 -3.79
N VAL A 172 -25.71 -1.21 -3.35
CA VAL A 172 -25.63 -0.07 -2.42
C VAL A 172 -25.32 1.25 -3.13
N SER A 173 -24.78 1.21 -4.35
CA SER A 173 -24.43 2.39 -5.15
C SER A 173 -24.83 2.18 -6.63
N PRO A 174 -26.14 2.13 -6.95
CA PRO A 174 -26.62 1.80 -8.29
C PRO A 174 -26.17 2.79 -9.37
N GLU A 175 -26.18 4.10 -9.07
CA GLU A 175 -25.73 5.15 -10.01
C GLU A 175 -24.25 4.98 -10.37
N PHE A 176 -23.41 4.71 -9.37
CA PHE A 176 -21.98 4.47 -9.61
C PHE A 176 -21.74 3.13 -10.33
N CYS A 177 -22.60 2.14 -10.13
CA CYS A 177 -22.54 0.89 -10.88
C CYS A 177 -22.93 1.06 -12.35
N GLU A 178 -23.91 1.90 -12.65
CA GLU A 178 -24.25 2.27 -14.03
C GLU A 178 -23.08 3.01 -14.70
N GLU A 179 -22.43 3.94 -13.98
CA GLU A 179 -21.27 4.69 -14.47
C GLU A 179 -20.02 3.80 -14.68
N PHE A 180 -19.67 3.00 -13.68
CA PHE A 180 -18.38 2.30 -13.63
C PHE A 180 -18.44 0.85 -14.10
N GLY A 181 -19.62 0.24 -14.06
CA GLY A 181 -19.86 -1.16 -14.44
C GLY A 181 -19.63 -2.16 -13.31
N GLU A 182 -20.52 -3.15 -13.21
CA GLU A 182 -20.49 -4.20 -12.18
C GLU A 182 -19.18 -4.98 -12.14
N ASP A 183 -18.66 -5.39 -13.30
CA ASP A 183 -17.39 -6.11 -13.40
C ASP A 183 -16.20 -5.30 -12.86
N ASN A 184 -16.21 -3.99 -13.06
CA ASN A 184 -15.15 -3.12 -12.59
C ASN A 184 -15.25 -2.90 -11.07
N LEU A 185 -16.47 -2.77 -10.55
CA LEU A 185 -16.70 -2.79 -9.11
C LEU A 185 -16.22 -4.10 -8.49
N MET A 186 -16.54 -5.26 -9.07
CA MET A 186 -16.03 -6.54 -8.58
C MET A 186 -14.49 -6.63 -8.63
N LYS A 187 -13.87 -6.20 -9.73
CA LYS A 187 -12.39 -6.18 -9.87
C LYS A 187 -11.71 -5.25 -8.86
N ALA A 188 -12.40 -4.21 -8.40
CA ALA A 188 -11.87 -3.29 -7.39
C ALA A 188 -11.65 -3.95 -6.03
N LEU A 189 -12.27 -5.10 -5.76
CA LEU A 189 -12.07 -5.85 -4.52
C LEU A 189 -10.75 -6.61 -4.59
N GLY A 190 -9.68 -6.06 -4.00
CA GLY A 190 -8.37 -6.71 -3.94
C GLY A 190 -8.34 -7.86 -2.93
N TYR A 191 -8.90 -7.62 -1.75
CA TYR A 191 -9.14 -8.63 -0.72
C TYR A 191 -10.23 -8.11 0.21
N THR A 192 -11.26 -8.90 0.51
CA THR A 192 -12.39 -8.43 1.33
C THR A 192 -12.18 -8.75 2.81
N GLY A 193 -11.72 -9.95 3.14
CA GLY A 193 -11.59 -10.38 4.54
C GLY A 193 -12.93 -10.49 5.28
N THR A 194 -12.89 -10.65 6.61
CA THR A 194 -14.09 -10.77 7.46
C THR A 194 -14.77 -9.43 7.74
N ASN A 195 -14.02 -8.33 7.62
CA ASN A 195 -14.45 -6.97 7.95
C ASN A 195 -14.83 -6.73 9.41
N ASN A 196 -14.50 -7.63 10.35
CA ASN A 196 -14.95 -7.49 11.74
C ASN A 196 -14.50 -6.18 12.41
N ARG A 197 -13.25 -5.75 12.16
CA ARG A 197 -12.76 -4.45 12.67
C ARG A 197 -13.50 -3.27 12.02
N LEU A 198 -13.71 -3.31 10.70
CA LEU A 198 -14.44 -2.26 9.98
C LEU A 198 -15.89 -2.16 10.45
N ARG A 199 -16.62 -3.28 10.53
CA ARG A 199 -17.99 -3.34 11.05
C ARG A 199 -18.08 -2.87 12.49
N ARG A 200 -17.08 -3.14 13.33
CA ARG A 200 -17.03 -2.62 14.70
C ARG A 200 -16.83 -1.10 14.74
N ALA A 201 -15.98 -0.54 13.88
CA ALA A 201 -15.84 0.91 13.75
C ALA A 201 -17.15 1.55 13.27
N LEU A 202 -17.79 0.96 12.25
CA LEU A 202 -19.08 1.42 11.72
C LEU A 202 -20.21 1.30 12.76
N ALA A 203 -20.24 0.24 13.58
CA ALA A 203 -21.20 0.10 14.67
C ALA A 203 -21.05 1.21 15.72
N LYS A 204 -19.81 1.60 16.06
CA LYS A 204 -19.56 2.75 16.94
C LYS A 204 -20.10 4.04 16.29
N MET A 205 -19.82 4.28 15.02
CA MET A 205 -20.32 5.46 14.29
C MET A 205 -21.86 5.49 14.24
N ARG A 206 -22.49 4.36 13.91
CA ARG A 206 -23.95 4.16 13.88
C ARG A 206 -24.62 4.41 15.23
N SER A 207 -23.90 4.18 16.34
CA SER A 207 -24.39 4.50 17.70
C SER A 207 -24.35 5.99 18.07
N GLY A 208 -23.93 6.87 17.14
CA GLY A 208 -23.83 8.32 17.35
C GLY A 208 -22.57 8.76 18.10
N GLN A 209 -21.60 7.87 18.31
CA GLN A 209 -20.32 8.26 18.92
C GLN A 209 -19.47 9.03 17.90
N PRO A 210 -18.85 10.16 18.29
CA PRO A 210 -17.95 10.89 17.41
C PRO A 210 -16.77 10.01 17.04
N PHE A 211 -16.38 10.04 15.76
CA PHE A 211 -15.31 9.18 15.25
C PHE A 211 -14.13 9.95 14.70
N THR A 212 -13.03 9.24 14.45
CA THR A 212 -11.80 9.78 13.88
C THR A 212 -11.30 8.89 12.75
N VAL A 213 -11.12 9.49 11.56
CA VAL A 213 -10.48 8.88 10.40
C VAL A 213 -9.06 9.43 10.26
N GLY A 214 -8.08 8.54 10.31
CA GLY A 214 -6.67 8.85 10.07
C GLY A 214 -6.22 8.35 8.70
N VAL A 215 -5.33 9.08 8.04
CA VAL A 215 -4.72 8.66 6.78
C VAL A 215 -3.22 8.45 6.97
N ILE A 216 -2.74 7.29 6.55
CA ILE A 216 -1.31 6.97 6.42
C ILE A 216 -1.03 6.73 4.95
N GLY A 217 -0.26 7.62 4.31
CA GLY A 217 -0.04 7.48 2.88
C GLY A 217 1.03 8.37 2.28
N GLY A 218 1.20 8.23 0.97
CA GLY A 218 2.17 8.95 0.17
C GLY A 218 1.70 10.32 -0.33
N SER A 219 2.30 10.79 -1.43
CA SER A 219 1.96 12.09 -2.04
C SER A 219 0.56 12.11 -2.62
N VAL A 220 0.09 11.00 -3.21
CA VAL A 220 -1.28 10.88 -3.70
C VAL A 220 -2.24 11.09 -2.53
N SER A 221 -2.13 10.31 -1.45
CA SER A 221 -2.95 10.51 -0.25
C SER A 221 -2.94 11.92 0.33
N LYS A 222 -1.79 12.61 0.30
CA LYS A 222 -1.66 14.01 0.73
C LYS A 222 -2.43 15.00 -0.16
N GLY A 223 -2.77 14.62 -1.38
CA GLY A 223 -3.55 15.42 -2.33
C GLY A 223 -2.75 15.96 -3.50
N HIS A 224 -1.56 15.39 -3.78
CA HIS A 224 -0.81 15.75 -4.97
C HIS A 224 -1.60 15.39 -6.23
N GLY A 225 -1.76 16.35 -7.14
CA GLY A 225 -2.53 16.18 -8.37
C GLY A 225 -3.95 16.75 -8.36
N LEU A 226 -4.37 17.37 -7.25
CA LEU A 226 -5.68 18.03 -7.10
C LEU A 226 -5.72 19.50 -7.59
N ASP A 227 -4.66 19.97 -8.26
CA ASP A 227 -4.56 21.30 -8.88
C ASP A 227 -4.85 22.50 -7.98
N ALA A 228 -4.67 22.37 -6.66
CA ALA A 228 -4.89 23.49 -5.74
C ALA A 228 -3.85 24.61 -5.97
N PRO A 229 -4.23 25.90 -5.83
CA PRO A 229 -3.34 27.03 -6.08
C PRO A 229 -2.03 26.97 -5.29
N ASP A 230 -2.08 26.34 -4.11
CA ASP A 230 -1.00 26.35 -3.12
C ASP A 230 -0.20 25.03 -3.07
N GLY A 231 -0.52 24.05 -3.92
CA GLY A 231 0.14 22.73 -3.97
C GLY A 231 -0.76 21.58 -3.50
N ASP A 232 -0.22 20.69 -2.68
CA ASP A 232 -0.97 19.54 -2.15
C ASP A 232 -2.06 20.04 -1.19
N ASN A 233 -3.33 19.73 -1.46
CA ASN A 233 -4.43 20.08 -0.56
C ASN A 233 -5.01 18.80 0.08
N PRO A 234 -4.65 18.49 1.33
CA PRO A 234 -5.08 17.25 1.99
C PRO A 234 -6.55 17.26 2.45
N HIS A 235 -7.19 18.43 2.52
CA HIS A 235 -8.52 18.62 3.11
C HIS A 235 -9.60 19.01 2.10
N THR A 236 -9.25 19.19 0.83
CA THR A 236 -10.24 19.43 -0.22
C THR A 236 -11.20 18.24 -0.35
N PRO A 237 -12.51 18.46 -0.55
CA PRO A 237 -13.47 17.40 -0.85
C PRO A 237 -13.13 16.59 -2.11
N ARG A 238 -12.18 17.07 -2.94
CA ARG A 238 -11.69 16.29 -4.08
C ARG A 238 -10.71 15.18 -3.70
N ASN A 239 -10.08 15.24 -2.52
CA ASN A 239 -9.10 14.24 -2.09
C ASN A 239 -9.77 12.90 -1.82
N LEU A 240 -9.16 11.80 -2.32
CA LEU A 240 -9.71 10.44 -2.22
C LEU A 240 -10.07 10.06 -0.77
N ASN A 241 -9.21 10.42 0.19
CA ASN A 241 -9.39 10.08 1.59
C ASN A 241 -10.44 10.98 2.25
N ARG A 242 -10.48 12.25 1.85
CA ARG A 242 -11.47 13.21 2.37
C ARG A 242 -12.88 12.81 1.95
N ARG A 243 -13.07 12.31 0.72
CA ARG A 243 -14.36 11.78 0.24
C ARG A 243 -14.88 10.63 1.08
N VAL A 244 -14.00 9.71 1.50
CA VAL A 244 -14.39 8.60 2.39
C VAL A 244 -14.85 9.15 3.74
N PHE A 245 -14.16 10.14 4.28
CA PHE A 245 -14.57 10.78 5.54
C PHE A 245 -15.88 11.54 5.40
N ASP A 246 -16.06 12.35 4.34
CA ASP A 246 -17.28 13.13 4.12
C ASP A 246 -18.49 12.20 3.96
N HIS A 247 -18.34 11.09 3.24
CA HIS A 247 -19.38 10.04 3.13
C HIS A 247 -19.77 9.46 4.50
N LEU A 248 -18.78 9.15 5.35
CA LEU A 248 -19.05 8.66 6.71
C LEU A 248 -19.70 9.72 7.60
N ASP A 249 -19.31 10.99 7.46
CA ASP A 249 -19.88 12.10 8.23
C ASP A 249 -21.33 12.39 7.81
N GLU A 250 -21.64 12.28 6.52
CA GLU A 250 -23.01 12.38 5.99
C GLU A 250 -23.91 11.26 6.52
N LEU A 251 -23.39 10.03 6.62
CA LEU A 251 -24.12 8.89 7.19
C LEU A 251 -24.27 8.97 8.71
N PHE A 252 -23.25 9.45 9.41
CA PHE A 252 -23.15 9.44 10.88
C PHE A 252 -22.71 10.81 11.42
N PRO A 253 -23.51 11.88 11.24
CA PRO A 253 -23.11 13.22 11.61
C PRO A 253 -22.98 13.36 13.13
N ALA A 254 -21.89 13.98 13.57
CA ALA A 254 -21.72 14.34 14.97
C ALA A 254 -22.32 15.72 15.27
N SER A 255 -22.94 15.88 16.44
CA SER A 255 -23.62 17.15 16.78
C SER A 255 -22.68 18.35 16.91
N GLY A 256 -21.39 18.12 17.18
CA GLY A 256 -20.37 19.17 17.23
C GLY A 256 -19.80 19.56 15.87
N GLY A 257 -20.19 18.86 14.80
CA GLY A 257 -19.66 19.04 13.44
C GLY A 257 -18.33 18.32 13.21
N ILE A 258 -17.50 18.90 12.33
CA ILE A 258 -16.24 18.29 11.86
C ILE A 258 -15.02 19.01 12.45
N LYS A 259 -13.95 18.26 12.71
CA LYS A 259 -12.61 18.78 13.00
C LYS A 259 -11.58 18.21 12.04
N THR A 260 -10.59 19.01 11.65
CA THR A 260 -9.46 18.55 10.83
C THR A 260 -8.13 18.70 11.58
N GLY A 261 -7.15 17.85 11.24
CA GLY A 261 -5.78 17.94 11.75
C GLY A 261 -5.54 17.44 13.18
N SER A 262 -6.59 17.24 13.98
CA SER A 262 -6.52 16.61 15.30
C SER A 262 -7.84 15.93 15.68
N SER A 263 -7.82 15.08 16.70
CA SER A 263 -9.04 14.48 17.25
C SER A 263 -9.92 15.56 17.89
N GLY A 264 -11.21 15.50 17.55
CA GLY A 264 -12.30 16.33 18.04
C GLY A 264 -13.32 15.55 18.85
N LYS A 265 -13.05 14.28 19.20
CA LYS A 265 -13.99 13.44 19.97
C LYS A 265 -14.43 14.09 21.29
N LYS A 266 -13.52 14.76 21.99
CA LYS A 266 -13.81 15.49 23.24
C LYS A 266 -14.75 16.69 23.03
N GLU A 267 -14.83 17.21 21.82
CA GLU A 267 -15.71 18.31 21.41
C GLU A 267 -16.99 17.78 20.72
N ASN A 268 -17.24 16.48 20.80
CA ASN A 268 -18.30 15.78 20.08
C ASN A 268 -18.26 16.02 18.55
N LYS A 269 -17.06 16.00 17.96
CA LYS A 269 -16.82 16.21 16.53
C LYS A 269 -16.28 14.96 15.84
N ASN A 270 -16.78 14.71 14.63
CA ASN A 270 -16.14 13.78 13.70
C ASN A 270 -14.85 14.39 13.18
N SER A 271 -13.79 13.59 13.07
CA SER A 271 -12.44 14.11 12.84
C SER A 271 -11.76 13.48 11.65
N PHE A 272 -11.15 14.30 10.81
CA PHE A 272 -10.34 13.88 9.67
C PHE A 272 -8.89 14.35 9.82
N ILE A 273 -7.97 13.40 9.95
CA ILE A 273 -6.54 13.67 10.08
C ILE A 273 -5.81 13.04 8.89
N ASN A 274 -5.35 13.87 7.98
CA ASN A 274 -4.52 13.42 6.86
C ASN A 274 -3.04 13.45 7.27
N GLY A 275 -2.53 12.32 7.75
CA GLY A 275 -1.15 12.13 8.18
C GLY A 275 -0.18 11.75 7.05
N ALA A 276 -0.60 11.88 5.79
CA ALA A 276 0.19 11.44 4.64
C ALA A 276 1.42 12.33 4.41
N GLN A 277 2.52 11.70 3.98
CA GLN A 277 3.79 12.38 3.71
C GLN A 277 4.36 11.97 2.34
N GLY A 278 4.52 12.98 1.48
CA GLY A 278 4.95 12.78 0.10
C GLY A 278 6.37 12.25 -0.02
N GLY A 279 6.52 11.09 -0.66
CA GLY A 279 7.81 10.41 -0.85
C GLY A 279 8.24 9.53 0.33
N MET A 280 7.31 9.21 1.24
CA MET A 280 7.53 8.27 2.35
C MET A 280 6.81 6.94 2.08
N GLY A 281 7.45 5.82 2.42
CA GLY A 281 6.88 4.47 2.31
C GLY A 281 6.58 3.86 3.67
N THR A 282 6.29 2.56 3.68
CA THR A 282 6.09 1.80 4.93
C THR A 282 7.36 1.70 5.76
N ASP A 283 8.53 1.82 5.14
CA ASP A 283 9.82 1.87 5.83
C ASP A 283 9.96 3.06 6.80
N TYR A 284 9.21 4.14 6.57
CA TYR A 284 9.03 5.25 7.50
C TYR A 284 7.82 5.05 8.41
N PHE A 285 6.64 4.81 7.83
CA PHE A 285 5.40 4.83 8.60
C PHE A 285 5.29 3.68 9.60
N SER A 286 5.92 2.53 9.34
CA SER A 286 5.92 1.40 10.28
C SER A 286 6.46 1.74 11.67
N LEU A 287 7.32 2.76 11.77
CA LEU A 287 7.87 3.25 13.04
C LEU A 287 7.40 4.68 13.38
N CYS A 288 6.91 5.46 12.41
CA CYS A 288 6.56 6.86 12.61
C CYS A 288 5.05 7.16 12.60
N PHE A 289 4.15 6.19 12.37
CA PHE A 289 2.71 6.48 12.21
C PHE A 289 2.09 7.24 13.40
N ASN A 290 2.56 6.99 14.63
CA ASN A 290 2.11 7.68 15.85
C ASN A 290 2.42 9.18 15.88
N GLU A 291 3.30 9.65 15.00
CA GLU A 291 3.56 11.08 14.83
C GLU A 291 2.56 11.77 13.88
N HIS A 292 1.77 10.98 13.12
CA HIS A 292 0.90 11.48 12.04
C HIS A 292 -0.60 11.28 12.29
N ILE A 293 -0.97 10.31 13.12
CA ILE A 293 -2.38 10.03 13.49
C ILE A 293 -2.51 9.87 15.01
N PRO A 294 -3.67 10.19 15.60
CA PRO A 294 -3.87 10.06 17.04
C PRO A 294 -4.16 8.61 17.45
N GLU A 295 -3.86 8.26 18.71
CA GLU A 295 -4.06 6.91 19.27
C GLU A 295 -5.55 6.52 19.41
N ASP A 296 -6.46 7.50 19.41
CA ASP A 296 -7.90 7.32 19.52
C ASP A 296 -8.62 7.17 18.16
N VAL A 297 -7.87 7.02 17.06
CA VAL A 297 -8.41 6.79 15.71
C VAL A 297 -9.32 5.56 15.64
N ASP A 298 -10.41 5.63 14.86
CA ASP A 298 -11.36 4.51 14.67
C ASP A 298 -11.16 3.79 13.34
N LEU A 299 -10.81 4.54 12.29
CA LEU A 299 -10.54 4.02 10.96
C LEU A 299 -9.25 4.63 10.43
N VAL A 300 -8.34 3.78 9.96
CA VAL A 300 -7.11 4.19 9.30
C VAL A 300 -7.17 3.79 7.83
N LEU A 301 -7.08 4.77 6.94
CA LEU A 301 -6.91 4.56 5.50
C LEU A 301 -5.41 4.49 5.20
N ILE A 302 -4.96 3.37 4.63
CA ILE A 302 -3.57 3.21 4.18
C ILE A 302 -3.52 3.28 2.66
N GLU A 303 -2.64 4.11 2.11
CA GLU A 303 -2.33 4.10 0.67
C GLU A 303 -0.84 4.39 0.47
N LEU A 304 -0.10 3.30 0.27
CA LEU A 304 1.37 3.31 0.08
C LEU A 304 1.78 2.41 -1.10
N ALA A 305 0.82 2.00 -1.93
CA ALA A 305 1.00 0.98 -2.96
C ALA A 305 2.07 1.35 -3.99
N ILE A 306 2.20 2.66 -4.30
CA ILE A 306 3.17 3.19 -5.26
C ILE A 306 4.42 3.78 -4.61
N ASN A 307 4.43 3.90 -3.28
CA ASN A 307 5.57 4.42 -2.52
C ASN A 307 6.56 3.32 -2.19
N ASP A 308 6.05 2.13 -1.90
CA ASP A 308 6.86 0.95 -1.66
C ASP A 308 7.31 0.34 -2.99
N GLU A 309 8.62 0.09 -3.10
CA GLU A 309 9.20 -0.76 -4.14
C GLU A 309 8.80 -2.24 -3.93
N VAL A 310 8.90 -3.06 -4.98
CA VAL A 310 8.68 -4.51 -4.91
C VAL A 310 9.88 -5.20 -4.26
N LEU A 311 10.05 -4.98 -2.96
CA LEU A 311 11.14 -5.52 -2.15
C LEU A 311 10.58 -6.23 -0.91
N ILE A 312 11.12 -7.39 -0.56
CA ILE A 312 10.70 -8.17 0.63
C ILE A 312 10.77 -7.33 1.92
N ARG A 313 11.76 -6.44 2.03
CA ARG A 313 11.85 -5.52 3.18
C ARG A 313 10.61 -4.63 3.33
N ASN A 314 9.99 -4.21 2.22
CA ASN A 314 8.80 -3.36 2.23
C ASN A 314 7.55 -4.17 2.62
N MET A 315 7.52 -5.46 2.30
CA MET A 315 6.51 -6.40 2.81
C MET A 315 6.60 -6.52 4.34
N ASN A 316 7.82 -6.65 4.88
CA ASN A 316 8.06 -6.69 6.33
C ASN A 316 7.66 -5.38 7.03
N THR A 317 7.96 -4.22 6.44
CA THR A 317 7.59 -2.92 7.04
C THR A 317 6.10 -2.63 6.90
N TYR A 318 5.43 -3.07 5.84
CA TYR A 318 3.97 -3.01 5.75
C TYR A 318 3.31 -3.89 6.82
N GLU A 319 3.80 -5.12 7.03
CA GLU A 319 3.37 -5.97 8.14
C GLU A 319 3.58 -5.29 9.50
N LEU A 320 4.74 -4.68 9.72
CA LEU A 320 5.03 -3.96 10.96
C LEU A 320 4.07 -2.79 11.19
N LEU A 321 3.74 -2.03 10.14
CA LEU A 321 2.74 -0.95 10.17
C LEU A 321 1.35 -1.48 10.56
N VAL A 322 0.85 -2.51 9.88
CA VAL A 322 -0.48 -3.09 10.16
C VAL A 322 -0.57 -3.58 11.60
N ARG A 323 0.45 -4.29 12.09
CA ARG A 323 0.51 -4.75 13.49
C ARG A 323 0.49 -3.57 14.47
N GLY A 324 1.30 -2.55 14.23
CA GLY A 324 1.38 -1.35 15.08
C GLY A 324 0.03 -0.62 15.17
N LEU A 325 -0.68 -0.49 14.05
CA LEU A 325 -2.03 0.09 14.02
C LEU A 325 -3.05 -0.76 14.77
N TYR A 326 -2.97 -2.10 14.63
CA TYR A 326 -3.87 -3.01 15.33
C TYR A 326 -3.64 -3.08 16.84
N ASP A 327 -2.44 -2.72 17.29
CA ASP A 327 -2.03 -2.59 18.69
C ASP A 327 -2.44 -1.26 19.35
N LEU A 328 -2.99 -0.31 18.59
CA LEU A 328 -3.49 0.96 19.13
C LEU A 328 -4.65 0.75 20.11
N PRO A 329 -4.77 1.57 21.17
CA PRO A 329 -5.74 1.37 22.25
C PRO A 329 -7.19 1.26 21.78
N ASN A 330 -7.59 2.08 20.80
CA ASN A 330 -8.97 2.10 20.30
C ASN A 330 -9.31 0.94 19.33
N LYS A 331 -8.34 0.04 19.06
CA LYS A 331 -8.47 -1.11 18.15
C LYS A 331 -9.06 -0.69 16.79
N PRO A 332 -8.42 0.26 16.07
CA PRO A 332 -8.97 0.80 14.85
C PRO A 332 -9.20 -0.28 13.78
N ALA A 333 -10.13 0.02 12.88
CA ALA A 333 -10.19 -0.59 11.57
C ALA A 333 -9.05 -0.06 10.69
N VAL A 334 -8.54 -0.90 9.80
CA VAL A 334 -7.62 -0.50 8.74
C VAL A 334 -8.27 -0.88 7.42
N LEU A 335 -8.33 0.08 6.48
CA LEU A 335 -8.74 -0.15 5.11
C LEU A 335 -7.58 0.24 4.19
N ASN A 336 -7.09 -0.73 3.42
CA ASN A 336 -5.99 -0.53 2.49
C ASN A 336 -6.53 -0.09 1.13
N LEU A 337 -6.10 1.06 0.65
CA LEU A 337 -6.42 1.59 -0.67
C LEU A 337 -5.18 1.47 -1.55
N GLN A 338 -5.36 0.97 -2.77
CA GLN A 338 -4.25 0.79 -3.71
C GLN A 338 -4.47 1.57 -4.99
N VAL A 339 -3.63 2.57 -5.21
CA VAL A 339 -3.49 3.26 -6.49
C VAL A 339 -2.37 2.62 -7.32
N PHE A 340 -2.20 3.05 -8.57
CA PHE A 340 -1.08 2.64 -9.43
C PHE A 340 -0.44 3.84 -10.10
N ALA A 341 0.77 3.63 -10.60
CA ALA A 341 1.56 4.62 -11.32
C ALA A 341 2.16 3.97 -12.57
N LEU A 342 2.39 4.77 -13.61
CA LEU A 342 2.90 4.37 -14.91
C LEU A 342 4.35 4.83 -15.15
N MET A 343 4.93 5.64 -14.25
CA MET A 343 6.30 6.16 -14.41
C MET A 343 7.41 5.16 -14.03
N PHE A 344 7.08 4.08 -13.31
CA PHE A 344 8.06 3.17 -12.75
C PHE A 344 8.48 2.09 -13.74
N GLN A 345 9.58 1.39 -13.44
CA GLN A 345 10.10 0.28 -14.26
C GLN A 345 9.07 -0.84 -14.48
N TYR A 346 8.21 -1.07 -13.49
CA TYR A 346 7.14 -2.05 -13.52
C TYR A 346 5.81 -1.39 -13.13
N VAL A 347 4.71 -1.91 -13.66
CA VAL A 347 3.35 -1.57 -13.22
C VAL A 347 2.99 -2.27 -11.89
N ALA A 348 3.76 -3.30 -11.54
CA ALA A 348 3.71 -3.93 -10.23
C ALA A 348 4.55 -3.13 -9.23
N ASN A 349 3.99 -2.88 -8.05
CA ASN A 349 4.57 -2.01 -7.02
C ASN A 349 4.39 -2.66 -5.64
N GLY A 350 4.67 -1.93 -4.56
CA GLY A 350 4.50 -2.43 -3.20
C GLY A 350 3.09 -2.94 -2.87
N GLY A 351 2.05 -2.40 -3.52
CA GLY A 351 0.67 -2.89 -3.39
C GLY A 351 0.51 -4.39 -3.67
N ASP A 352 1.28 -4.94 -4.62
CA ASP A 352 1.27 -6.37 -4.91
C ASP A 352 1.80 -7.21 -3.73
N LEU A 353 2.78 -6.68 -2.97
CA LEU A 353 3.31 -7.32 -1.75
C LEU A 353 2.40 -7.09 -0.54
N HIS A 354 1.73 -5.92 -0.47
CA HIS A 354 0.78 -5.60 0.60
C HIS A 354 -0.35 -6.62 0.67
N ASN A 355 -0.79 -7.19 -0.46
CA ASN A 355 -1.87 -8.18 -0.51
C ASN A 355 -1.58 -9.46 0.28
N GLY A 356 -0.33 -9.95 0.26
CA GLY A 356 0.05 -11.14 1.04
C GLY A 356 -0.08 -10.89 2.55
N VAL A 357 0.28 -9.70 3.00
CA VAL A 357 0.11 -9.26 4.39
C VAL A 357 -1.36 -9.03 4.71
N ALA A 358 -2.11 -8.40 3.80
CA ALA A 358 -3.53 -8.13 3.97
C ALA A 358 -4.34 -9.41 4.20
N GLN A 359 -4.04 -10.47 3.45
CA GLN A 359 -4.65 -11.80 3.64
C GLN A 359 -4.28 -12.43 4.98
N TYR A 360 -3.06 -12.23 5.46
CA TYR A 360 -2.58 -12.81 6.72
C TYR A 360 -3.12 -12.11 7.97
N TYR A 361 -3.39 -10.80 7.87
CA TYR A 361 -3.89 -9.96 8.97
C TYR A 361 -5.37 -9.57 8.85
N ASP A 362 -6.09 -10.10 7.87
CA ASP A 362 -7.51 -9.79 7.61
C ASP A 362 -7.77 -8.29 7.36
N VAL A 363 -6.94 -7.65 6.52
CA VAL A 363 -7.05 -6.22 6.18
C VAL A 363 -7.78 -6.04 4.85
N PRO A 364 -9.02 -5.52 4.82
CA PRO A 364 -9.73 -5.27 3.58
C PRO A 364 -8.93 -4.32 2.66
N THR A 365 -8.90 -4.63 1.37
CA THR A 365 -8.14 -3.93 0.34
C THR A 365 -9.02 -3.59 -0.86
N VAL A 366 -9.13 -2.30 -1.18
CA VAL A 366 -9.78 -1.78 -2.39
C VAL A 366 -8.72 -1.29 -3.36
N SER A 367 -8.73 -1.84 -4.58
CA SER A 367 -7.75 -1.58 -5.62
C SER A 367 -8.35 -0.75 -6.75
N PHE A 368 -7.81 0.44 -6.95
CA PHE A 368 -8.06 1.25 -8.14
C PHE A 368 -7.43 0.64 -9.39
N ARG A 369 -6.25 0.02 -9.23
CA ARG A 369 -5.48 -0.54 -10.34
C ARG A 369 -6.26 -1.62 -11.09
N ASN A 370 -6.84 -2.57 -10.37
CA ASN A 370 -7.44 -3.75 -10.96
C ASN A 370 -8.52 -3.46 -12.01
N PRO A 371 -9.50 -2.57 -11.76
CA PRO A 371 -10.50 -2.21 -12.78
C PRO A 371 -10.00 -1.20 -13.81
N VAL A 372 -9.13 -0.27 -13.42
CA VAL A 372 -8.79 0.89 -14.27
C VAL A 372 -7.61 0.62 -15.21
N LEU A 373 -6.57 -0.09 -14.74
CA LEU A 373 -5.39 -0.37 -15.56
C LEU A 373 -5.72 -1.09 -16.87
N PRO A 374 -6.56 -2.14 -16.93
CA PRO A 374 -6.92 -2.77 -18.19
C PRO A 374 -7.54 -1.80 -19.19
N GLN A 375 -8.37 -0.85 -18.71
CA GLN A 375 -8.99 0.17 -19.56
C GLN A 375 -7.94 1.16 -20.10
N VAL A 376 -6.99 1.57 -19.25
CA VAL A 376 -5.86 2.42 -19.66
C VAL A 376 -5.00 1.75 -20.73
N LEU A 377 -4.75 0.44 -20.61
CA LEU A 377 -3.99 -0.33 -21.60
C LEU A 377 -4.73 -0.49 -22.94
N GLN A 378 -6.07 -0.47 -22.92
CA GLN A 378 -6.89 -0.51 -24.14
C GLN A 378 -7.06 0.88 -24.76
N ASN A 379 -7.13 1.92 -23.95
CA ASN A 379 -7.32 3.30 -24.38
C ASN A 379 -6.38 4.25 -23.62
N THR A 380 -5.25 4.57 -24.26
CA THR A 380 -4.20 5.40 -23.67
C THR A 380 -4.63 6.86 -23.45
N THR A 381 -5.71 7.32 -24.08
CA THR A 381 -6.25 8.68 -23.85
C THR A 381 -6.73 8.89 -22.41
N LEU A 382 -7.13 7.80 -21.73
CA LEU A 382 -7.54 7.81 -20.33
C LEU A 382 -6.42 8.27 -19.39
N VAL A 383 -5.15 8.12 -19.79
CA VAL A 383 -4.01 8.55 -18.97
C VAL A 383 -4.13 10.03 -18.59
N ARG A 384 -4.56 10.90 -19.51
CA ARG A 384 -4.72 12.35 -19.25
C ARG A 384 -5.85 12.68 -18.27
N HIS A 385 -6.86 11.81 -18.22
CA HIS A 385 -7.98 11.99 -17.30
C HIS A 385 -7.67 11.45 -15.92
N LEU A 386 -6.85 10.42 -15.81
CA LEU A 386 -6.59 9.70 -14.55
C LEU A 386 -5.32 10.16 -13.84
N PHE A 387 -4.38 10.77 -14.56
CA PHE A 387 -3.09 11.24 -14.04
C PHE A 387 -2.96 12.75 -14.13
N HIS A 388 -2.22 13.33 -13.20
CA HIS A 388 -2.11 14.78 -13.02
C HIS A 388 -1.45 15.45 -14.24
N ASN A 389 -2.07 16.52 -14.73
CA ASN A 389 -1.56 17.30 -15.86
C ASN A 389 -0.73 18.49 -15.37
N ARG A 390 0.58 18.49 -15.65
CA ARG A 390 1.53 19.49 -15.13
C ARG A 390 1.33 20.89 -15.71
N VAL A 391 0.77 20.99 -16.92
CA VAL A 391 0.61 22.25 -17.67
C VAL A 391 -0.85 22.65 -17.85
N LYS A 392 -1.80 21.86 -17.33
CA LYS A 392 -3.24 22.14 -17.35
C LYS A 392 -3.84 22.37 -18.75
N LYS A 393 -3.17 21.92 -19.82
CA LYS A 393 -3.71 21.99 -21.19
C LYS A 393 -4.75 20.89 -21.41
N THR A 394 -5.92 21.27 -21.91
CA THR A 394 -7.00 20.33 -22.28
C THR A 394 -6.97 19.93 -23.75
N GLU A 395 -6.16 20.60 -24.57
CA GLU A 395 -6.01 20.31 -26.00
C GLU A 395 -5.26 18.99 -26.24
N TRP A 396 -5.58 18.32 -27.33
CA TRP A 396 -4.98 17.05 -27.71
C TRP A 396 -3.59 17.28 -28.31
N THR A 397 -2.54 17.05 -27.53
CA THR A 397 -1.14 17.03 -27.99
C THR A 397 -0.58 15.62 -27.84
N ASP A 398 0.32 15.18 -28.71
CA ASP A 398 0.79 13.78 -28.71
C ASP A 398 1.81 13.38 -27.60
N PRO A 399 2.51 14.28 -26.86
CA PRO A 399 3.40 13.81 -25.81
C PRO A 399 2.71 13.67 -24.44
N LEU A 400 2.81 12.48 -23.84
CA LEU A 400 2.57 12.24 -22.40
C LEU A 400 3.62 12.92 -21.50
N GLU A 401 4.62 13.61 -22.07
CA GLU A 401 5.69 14.31 -21.37
C GLU A 401 5.18 15.37 -20.37
N GLU A 402 4.02 15.95 -20.68
CA GLU A 402 3.32 16.93 -19.87
C GLU A 402 2.49 16.30 -18.72
N ILE A 403 2.34 14.97 -18.71
CA ILE A 403 1.53 14.24 -17.73
C ILE A 403 2.41 13.63 -16.65
N ASP A 404 2.03 13.86 -15.39
CA ASP A 404 2.60 13.19 -14.25
C ASP A 404 2.05 11.77 -14.11
N LEU A 405 2.74 10.82 -14.74
CA LEU A 405 2.45 9.39 -14.69
C LEU A 405 2.60 8.75 -13.29
N ARG A 406 2.94 9.51 -12.25
CA ARG A 406 3.02 9.02 -10.86
C ARG A 406 1.76 9.29 -10.06
N HIS A 407 1.14 10.45 -10.27
CA HIS A 407 0.13 10.99 -9.36
C HIS A 407 -1.23 11.06 -10.03
N LEU A 408 -2.28 10.68 -9.30
CA LEU A 408 -3.64 10.74 -9.80
C LEU A 408 -4.07 12.19 -10.04
N SER A 409 -4.89 12.38 -11.06
CA SER A 409 -5.66 13.62 -11.25
C SER A 409 -6.79 13.70 -10.22
N TRP A 410 -7.54 14.80 -10.24
CA TRP A 410 -8.77 14.92 -9.44
C TRP A 410 -9.82 13.85 -9.78
N GLN A 411 -9.92 13.39 -11.04
CA GLN A 411 -10.83 12.30 -11.40
C GLN A 411 -10.36 10.95 -10.85
N GLY A 412 -9.05 10.68 -10.88
CA GLY A 412 -8.50 9.47 -10.28
C GLY A 412 -8.73 9.43 -8.77
N HIS A 413 -8.55 10.57 -8.10
CA HIS A 413 -8.89 10.75 -6.69
C HIS A 413 -10.37 10.52 -6.40
N GLU A 414 -11.25 11.09 -7.22
CA GLU A 414 -12.71 10.92 -7.10
C GLU A 414 -13.12 9.47 -7.18
N LEU A 415 -12.63 8.77 -8.21
CA LEU A 415 -13.00 7.40 -8.46
C LEU A 415 -12.50 6.45 -7.36
N MET A 416 -11.27 6.63 -6.86
CA MET A 416 -10.78 5.87 -5.69
C MET A 416 -11.63 6.14 -4.44
N GLY A 417 -12.03 7.39 -4.20
CA GLY A 417 -12.92 7.76 -3.10
C GLY A 417 -14.28 7.08 -3.20
N LYS A 418 -14.93 7.14 -4.38
CA LYS A 418 -16.21 6.46 -4.66
C LYS A 418 -16.12 4.95 -4.43
N LEU A 419 -15.06 4.30 -4.91
CA LEU A 419 -14.83 2.86 -4.70
C LEU A 419 -14.74 2.50 -3.22
N ALA A 420 -14.01 3.28 -2.43
CA ALA A 420 -13.86 3.04 -1.00
C ALA A 420 -15.17 3.29 -0.24
N SER A 421 -15.92 4.35 -0.56
CA SER A 421 -17.23 4.63 0.04
C SER A 421 -18.24 3.53 -0.29
N ALA A 422 -18.37 3.14 -1.56
CA ALA A 422 -19.25 2.05 -1.98
C ALA A 422 -18.88 0.73 -1.29
N TYR A 423 -17.59 0.45 -1.10
CA TYR A 423 -17.14 -0.71 -0.34
C TYR A 423 -17.57 -0.65 1.13
N ILE A 424 -17.47 0.51 1.79
CA ILE A 424 -17.97 0.70 3.16
C ILE A 424 -19.48 0.44 3.23
N ASP A 425 -20.24 0.92 2.25
CA ASP A 425 -21.70 0.72 2.20
C ASP A 425 -22.07 -0.76 2.06
N THR A 426 -21.27 -1.57 1.36
CA THR A 426 -21.46 -3.03 1.35
C THR A 426 -21.39 -3.63 2.75
N GLN A 427 -20.51 -3.09 3.60
CA GLN A 427 -20.36 -3.58 4.97
C GLN A 427 -21.51 -3.11 5.87
N LEU A 428 -22.01 -1.89 5.69
CA LEU A 428 -23.23 -1.43 6.37
C LEU A 428 -24.44 -2.31 5.99
N CYS A 429 -24.60 -2.64 4.70
CA CYS A 429 -25.65 -3.54 4.23
C CYS A 429 -25.51 -4.96 4.82
N GLU A 430 -24.28 -5.51 4.87
CA GLU A 430 -24.04 -6.81 5.49
C GLU A 430 -24.28 -6.79 7.00
N MET A 431 -23.97 -5.69 7.69
CA MET A 431 -24.34 -5.51 9.11
C MET A 431 -25.85 -5.58 9.29
N ASP A 432 -26.65 -4.88 8.46
CA ASP A 432 -28.11 -4.90 8.56
C ASP A 432 -28.68 -6.32 8.37
N LYS A 433 -28.10 -7.12 7.47
CA LYS A 433 -28.48 -8.52 7.25
C LYS A 433 -28.10 -9.43 8.41
N ILE A 434 -27.00 -9.15 9.10
CA ILE A 434 -26.58 -9.90 10.29
C ILE A 434 -27.48 -9.52 11.47
N GLU A 435 -27.69 -8.22 11.70
CA GLU A 435 -28.41 -7.66 12.85
C GLU A 435 -29.92 -7.98 12.79
N SER A 436 -30.54 -7.93 11.61
CA SER A 436 -31.96 -8.30 11.42
C SER A 436 -32.29 -9.74 11.80
N ARG A 437 -31.30 -10.65 11.85
CA ARG A 437 -31.50 -12.04 12.28
C ARG A 437 -31.54 -12.21 13.81
N LEU A 438 -31.16 -11.18 14.58
CA LEU A 438 -30.98 -11.29 16.03
C LEU A 438 -32.25 -10.98 16.83
N GLY A 439 -33.31 -10.47 16.20
CA GLY A 439 -34.65 -10.31 16.80
C GLY A 439 -34.80 -9.19 17.84
N ASP A 440 -33.78 -8.90 18.64
CA ASP A 440 -33.76 -7.83 19.65
C ASP A 440 -32.52 -6.93 19.48
N LEU A 441 -32.74 -5.74 18.92
CA LEU A 441 -31.68 -4.76 18.64
C LEU A 441 -31.21 -4.03 19.91
N GLU A 442 -31.99 -4.04 21.00
CA GLU A 442 -31.63 -3.31 22.23
C GLU A 442 -30.52 -4.00 23.04
N GLN A 443 -30.24 -5.28 22.75
CA GLN A 443 -29.16 -6.06 23.39
C GLN A 443 -27.94 -6.30 22.47
N LEU A 444 -27.83 -5.56 21.36
CA LEU A 444 -26.75 -5.72 20.39
C LEU A 444 -25.38 -5.43 21.01
N ASN A 445 -24.67 -6.51 21.37
CA ASN A 445 -23.26 -6.45 21.73
C ASN A 445 -22.40 -6.62 20.47
N TYR A 446 -22.04 -5.50 19.85
CA TYR A 446 -21.21 -5.46 18.64
C TYR A 446 -19.82 -6.11 18.84
N GLU A 447 -19.32 -6.22 20.07
CA GLU A 447 -18.07 -6.94 20.30
C GLU A 447 -18.18 -8.44 20.10
N LYS A 448 -19.36 -9.02 20.43
CA LYS A 448 -19.67 -10.42 20.17
C LYS A 448 -20.04 -10.65 18.71
N LEU A 449 -20.73 -9.69 18.10
CA LEU A 449 -21.23 -9.83 16.73
C LEU A 449 -20.12 -9.73 15.68
N TYR A 450 -19.12 -8.88 15.93
CA TYR A 450 -18.01 -8.63 15.03
C TYR A 450 -16.66 -8.89 15.72
N PRO A 451 -16.35 -10.14 16.10
CA PRO A 451 -15.20 -10.46 16.95
C PRO A 451 -13.86 -10.04 16.32
N ILE A 452 -13.00 -9.38 17.09
CA ILE A 452 -11.64 -9.05 16.66
C ILE A 452 -10.72 -10.21 17.04
N GLU A 453 -10.10 -10.81 16.03
CA GLU A 453 -9.11 -11.86 16.25
C GLU A 453 -7.84 -11.30 16.89
N PRO A 454 -7.18 -12.07 17.78
CA PRO A 454 -5.85 -11.74 18.25
C PRO A 454 -4.87 -11.62 17.09
N LEU A 455 -3.86 -10.75 17.23
CA LEU A 455 -2.78 -10.67 16.26
C LEU A 455 -2.10 -12.04 16.09
N PRO A 456 -1.74 -12.43 14.85
CA PRO A 456 -0.89 -13.58 14.60
C PRO A 456 0.37 -13.56 15.46
N ARG A 457 0.72 -14.74 16.01
CA ARG A 457 1.85 -14.91 16.95
C ARG A 457 3.23 -14.81 16.30
N ALA A 458 3.29 -15.01 14.99
CA ALA A 458 4.50 -14.97 14.18
C ALA A 458 4.31 -13.95 13.05
N PRO A 459 5.38 -13.25 12.62
CA PRO A 459 5.37 -12.53 11.36
C PRO A 459 5.18 -13.49 10.18
N LEU A 460 4.58 -13.01 9.11
CA LEU A 460 4.33 -13.75 7.87
C LEU A 460 5.63 -14.31 7.28
N MET A 461 6.72 -13.53 7.33
CA MET A 461 8.01 -13.93 6.78
C MET A 461 8.89 -14.72 7.78
N GLN A 462 8.39 -15.02 8.98
CA GLN A 462 9.11 -15.83 9.95
C GLN A 462 8.95 -17.33 9.65
N LYS A 463 10.03 -18.09 9.80
CA LYS A 463 9.95 -19.55 9.85
C LYS A 463 8.98 -19.99 10.95
N TYR A 464 8.09 -20.94 10.65
CA TYR A 464 7.16 -21.48 11.62
C TYR A 464 7.86 -21.91 12.91
N ASN A 465 7.38 -21.37 14.02
CA ASN A 465 7.82 -21.74 15.36
C ASN A 465 6.58 -21.78 16.27
N PRO A 466 6.24 -22.94 16.86
CA PRO A 466 5.05 -23.08 17.69
C PRO A 466 5.09 -22.21 18.95
N THR A 467 6.28 -21.77 19.39
CA THR A 467 6.46 -20.91 20.56
C THR A 467 6.70 -19.45 20.22
N SER A 468 6.56 -19.04 18.94
CA SER A 468 6.65 -17.62 18.58
C SER A 468 5.67 -16.81 19.43
N ASN A 469 6.19 -15.72 20.00
CA ASN A 469 5.42 -14.71 20.69
C ASN A 469 6.08 -13.36 20.41
N LEU A 470 5.46 -12.57 19.54
CA LEU A 470 5.92 -11.22 19.25
C LEU A 470 5.47 -10.27 20.36
N PRO A 471 6.37 -9.44 20.92
CA PRO A 471 5.97 -8.42 21.87
C PRO A 471 5.10 -7.36 21.18
N LYS A 472 4.27 -6.67 21.99
CA LYS A 472 3.57 -5.47 21.53
C LYS A 472 4.58 -4.44 21.03
N LEU A 473 4.32 -3.88 19.86
CA LEU A 473 5.21 -2.87 19.28
C LEU A 473 4.94 -1.51 19.92
N SER A 474 6.00 -0.83 20.34
CA SER A 474 5.94 0.57 20.78
C SER A 474 7.02 1.35 20.03
N PRO A 475 6.81 1.59 18.72
CA PRO A 475 7.82 2.24 17.91
C PRO A 475 8.01 3.68 18.35
N GLN A 476 9.25 4.15 18.31
CA GLN A 476 9.56 5.55 18.58
C GLN A 476 10.26 6.18 17.38
N CYS A 477 9.75 7.33 16.97
CA CYS A 477 10.24 8.06 15.82
C CYS A 477 10.51 9.51 16.19
N TYR A 478 11.72 9.96 15.88
CA TYR A 478 12.11 11.35 15.96
C TYR A 478 12.27 11.84 14.53
N SER A 479 11.30 12.61 14.04
CA SER A 479 11.27 13.06 12.64
C SER A 479 11.44 14.56 12.55
N ALA A 480 12.13 15.02 11.51
CA ALA A 480 12.20 16.44 11.19
C ALA A 480 10.81 17.02 10.88
N ASN A 481 9.85 16.17 10.49
CA ASN A 481 8.47 16.55 10.20
C ASN A 481 7.51 16.35 11.39
N ALA A 482 7.98 15.82 12.52
CA ALA A 482 7.13 15.52 13.67
C ALA A 482 7.05 16.72 14.63
N VAL A 483 5.83 17.01 15.10
CA VAL A 483 5.59 18.03 16.14
C VAL A 483 5.71 17.44 17.55
N LYS A 484 5.20 16.21 17.76
CA LYS A 484 5.18 15.55 19.07
C LYS A 484 6.59 15.13 19.50
N HIS A 485 7.32 14.45 18.61
CA HIS A 485 8.72 14.08 18.85
C HIS A 485 9.64 14.57 17.71
N PRO A 486 10.05 15.85 17.74
CA PRO A 486 10.90 16.40 16.70
C PRO A 486 12.31 15.78 16.72
N LEU A 487 12.93 15.65 15.55
CA LEU A 487 14.33 15.25 15.42
C LEU A 487 15.26 16.33 15.98
N LYS A 488 15.67 16.17 17.24
CA LYS A 488 16.55 17.10 17.96
C LYS A 488 17.86 16.41 18.34
N PRO A 489 19.02 16.89 17.85
CA PRO A 489 20.30 16.34 18.24
C PRO A 489 20.74 16.80 19.64
N SER A 490 21.48 15.95 20.36
CA SER A 490 22.17 16.35 21.60
C SER A 490 23.44 17.15 21.33
N HIS A 491 24.06 16.95 20.17
CA HIS A 491 25.22 17.71 19.71
C HIS A 491 25.19 17.84 18.19
N GLN A 492 25.50 19.02 17.65
CA GLN A 492 25.59 19.26 16.21
C GLN A 492 26.70 20.28 15.89
N THR A 493 27.46 20.02 14.83
CA THR A 493 28.44 20.93 14.23
C THR A 493 28.27 20.86 12.71
N GLY A 494 27.95 21.98 12.07
CA GLY A 494 27.70 22.07 10.61
C GLY A 494 26.35 21.53 10.13
N TRP A 495 25.58 20.85 10.97
CA TRP A 495 24.20 20.44 10.67
C TRP A 495 23.21 21.54 11.03
N ARG A 496 22.15 21.69 10.22
CA ARG A 496 21.07 22.67 10.44
C ARG A 496 19.72 22.13 9.99
N HIS A 497 18.65 22.63 10.60
CA HIS A 497 17.30 22.36 10.12
C HIS A 497 17.05 23.13 8.81
N TRP A 498 16.43 22.48 7.84
CA TRP A 498 16.05 23.08 6.57
C TRP A 498 14.78 22.43 6.03
N ASN A 499 13.95 23.20 5.34
CA ASN A 499 12.73 22.71 4.73
C ASN A 499 12.59 23.14 3.27
N TRP A 500 12.02 22.24 2.46
CA TRP A 500 11.48 22.55 1.15
C TRP A 500 9.96 22.51 1.23
N LYS A 501 9.33 23.68 1.17
CA LYS A 501 7.90 23.81 1.47
C LYS A 501 7.59 23.17 2.82
N GLU A 502 6.73 22.16 2.85
CA GLU A 502 6.30 21.45 4.05
C GLU A 502 7.15 20.20 4.36
N LYS A 503 8.22 19.93 3.60
CA LYS A 503 9.13 18.81 3.85
C LYS A 503 10.36 19.28 4.62
N HIS A 504 10.50 18.79 5.84
CA HIS A 504 11.56 19.17 6.76
C HIS A 504 12.67 18.11 6.81
N TYR A 505 13.91 18.59 6.97
CA TYR A 505 15.13 17.79 7.03
C TYR A 505 16.12 18.39 8.04
N LEU A 506 17.02 17.55 8.54
CA LEU A 506 18.29 18.01 9.10
C LEU A 506 19.38 17.83 8.05
N ILE A 507 20.06 18.90 7.67
CA ILE A 507 21.00 18.91 6.54
C ILE A 507 22.41 19.31 6.97
N ALA A 508 23.41 18.80 6.23
CA ALA A 508 24.78 19.29 6.25
C ALA A 508 25.35 19.28 4.83
N ASP A 509 26.24 20.22 4.52
CA ASP A 509 26.87 20.43 3.22
C ASP A 509 28.40 20.61 3.30
N GLU A 510 28.97 20.72 4.50
CA GLU A 510 30.41 20.82 4.74
C GLU A 510 31.00 19.49 5.28
N PRO A 511 31.89 18.81 4.54
CA PRO A 511 32.55 17.59 5.01
C PRO A 511 33.19 17.74 6.38
N GLY A 512 33.04 16.72 7.23
CA GLY A 512 33.45 16.75 8.64
C GLY A 512 32.38 17.24 9.61
N SER A 513 31.25 17.75 9.12
CA SER A 513 30.08 18.09 9.95
C SER A 513 29.57 16.87 10.72
N LYS A 514 29.33 17.02 12.03
CA LYS A 514 28.91 15.93 12.93
C LYS A 514 27.58 16.22 13.61
N VAL A 515 26.78 15.19 13.82
CA VAL A 515 25.53 15.25 14.58
C VAL A 515 25.38 14.02 15.46
N SER A 516 24.79 14.17 16.64
CA SER A 516 24.55 13.09 17.59
C SER A 516 23.12 13.14 18.13
N PHE A 517 22.50 11.97 18.29
CA PHE A 517 21.13 11.82 18.78
C PHE A 517 21.11 10.83 19.95
N PRO A 518 20.56 11.23 21.12
CA PRO A 518 20.31 10.28 22.20
C PRO A 518 19.13 9.38 21.81
N ILE A 519 19.27 8.08 22.03
CA ILE A 519 18.26 7.08 21.68
C ILE A 519 18.20 5.99 22.75
N SER A 520 17.07 5.30 22.86
CA SER A 520 16.88 4.21 23.83
C SER A 520 16.24 3.01 23.14
N THR A 521 16.83 1.83 23.09
CA THR A 521 16.22 0.70 22.35
C THR A 521 15.78 -0.40 23.29
N THR A 522 14.65 -1.06 23.00
CA THR A 522 14.17 -2.24 23.72
C THR A 522 14.46 -3.53 22.96
N LEU A 523 14.50 -3.46 21.62
CA LEU A 523 14.74 -4.59 20.73
C LEU A 523 16.15 -4.61 20.14
N GLY A 524 16.99 -3.62 20.49
CA GLY A 524 18.36 -3.55 20.00
C GLY A 524 18.52 -2.97 18.59
N GLN A 525 17.43 -2.45 17.99
CA GLN A 525 17.43 -1.92 16.64
C GLN A 525 17.39 -0.39 16.62
N VAL A 526 18.14 0.18 15.68
CA VAL A 526 18.15 1.62 15.35
C VAL A 526 18.21 1.79 13.85
N GLN A 527 17.31 2.62 13.33
CA GLN A 527 17.23 2.95 11.91
C GLN A 527 17.32 4.46 11.71
N LEU A 528 17.91 4.87 10.58
CA LEU A 528 17.96 6.26 10.14
C LEU A 528 17.29 6.36 8.77
N HIS A 529 16.34 7.28 8.65
CA HIS A 529 15.68 7.62 7.40
C HIS A 529 16.35 8.85 6.79
N TYR A 530 16.73 8.77 5.52
CA TYR A 530 17.43 9.85 4.82
C TYR A 530 16.98 9.95 3.37
N LEU A 531 17.17 11.13 2.77
CA LEU A 531 16.79 11.37 1.39
C LEU A 531 17.76 10.68 0.44
N ARG A 532 17.22 9.98 -0.57
CA ARG A 532 17.97 9.50 -1.72
C ARG A 532 17.52 10.19 -3.00
N SER A 533 18.48 10.69 -3.78
CA SER A 533 18.24 11.45 -5.00
C SER A 533 19.47 11.49 -5.90
N TYR A 534 19.25 11.41 -7.21
CA TYR A 534 20.28 11.70 -8.21
C TYR A 534 20.31 13.19 -8.63
N GLN A 535 19.28 13.96 -8.27
CA GLN A 535 19.03 15.33 -8.76
C GLN A 535 19.56 16.41 -7.80
N TYR A 536 19.73 16.08 -6.52
CA TYR A 536 20.00 17.08 -5.47
C TYR A 536 21.46 17.11 -5.01
N ASN A 537 22.38 16.61 -5.83
CA ASN A 537 23.82 16.60 -5.56
C ASN A 537 24.16 16.06 -4.15
N LEU A 538 23.53 14.93 -3.79
CA LEU A 538 23.60 14.41 -2.42
C LEU A 538 24.92 13.69 -2.14
N GLY A 539 25.53 14.06 -1.02
CA GLY A 539 26.74 13.46 -0.47
C GLY A 539 26.53 12.10 0.19
N SER A 540 27.52 11.73 1.01
CA SER A 540 27.51 10.50 1.78
C SER A 540 27.84 10.79 3.24
N ALA A 541 27.16 10.12 4.16
CA ALA A 541 27.44 10.18 5.59
C ALA A 541 27.92 8.83 6.11
N LYS A 542 28.72 8.82 7.18
CA LYS A 542 28.95 7.62 8.00
C LYS A 542 28.19 7.78 9.31
N CYS A 543 27.53 6.73 9.78
CA CYS A 543 26.80 6.73 11.05
C CYS A 543 27.17 5.52 11.90
N TRP A 544 27.31 5.70 13.21
CA TRP A 544 27.67 4.65 14.17
C TRP A 544 26.98 4.87 15.51
N ILE A 545 26.97 3.84 16.35
CA ILE A 545 26.35 3.88 17.68
C ILE A 545 27.45 3.88 18.74
N ASP A 546 27.32 4.73 19.75
CA ASP A 546 28.26 4.91 20.86
C ASP A 546 29.70 5.09 20.36
N ASN A 547 30.62 4.24 20.81
CA ASN A 547 32.02 4.28 20.43
C ASN A 547 32.38 3.29 19.30
N ASP A 548 31.40 2.57 18.72
CA ASP A 548 31.58 1.50 17.72
C ASP A 548 31.85 2.08 16.31
N THR A 549 32.83 2.96 16.19
CA THR A 549 33.21 3.60 14.91
C THR A 549 33.71 2.60 13.85
N ASP A 550 34.23 1.45 14.26
CA ASP A 550 34.63 0.34 13.41
C ASP A 550 33.44 -0.35 12.73
N LYS A 551 32.24 -0.24 13.32
CA LYS A 551 30.97 -0.74 12.78
C LYS A 551 30.15 0.35 12.09
N ALA A 552 30.77 1.48 11.74
CA ALA A 552 30.07 2.58 11.09
C ALA A 552 29.45 2.15 9.76
N MET A 553 28.19 2.50 9.56
CA MET A 553 27.47 2.32 8.31
C MET A 553 27.67 3.53 7.41
N ARG A 554 28.10 3.31 6.16
CA ARG A 554 28.10 4.35 5.13
C ARG A 554 26.71 4.45 4.50
N LEU A 555 26.20 5.68 4.42
CA LEU A 555 24.91 6.02 3.83
C LEU A 555 25.15 6.95 2.64
N ASP A 556 24.80 6.49 1.44
CA ASP A 556 24.93 7.29 0.22
C ASP A 556 23.57 7.91 -0.15
N GLY A 557 23.51 9.25 -0.10
CA GLY A 557 22.34 10.02 -0.53
C GLY A 557 22.16 9.97 -2.05
N TYR A 558 23.27 9.93 -2.80
CA TYR A 558 23.21 9.69 -4.24
C TYR A 558 22.78 8.26 -4.59
N TRP A 559 22.00 8.16 -5.66
CA TRP A 559 21.65 6.91 -6.34
C TRP A 559 21.26 7.20 -7.78
N ARG A 560 20.85 6.19 -8.57
CA ARG A 560 20.53 6.35 -10.01
C ARG A 560 19.05 6.19 -10.36
N GLU A 561 18.19 6.07 -9.36
CA GLU A 561 16.75 5.90 -9.59
C GLU A 561 16.12 7.21 -10.09
N PRO A 562 15.18 7.18 -11.05
CA PRO A 562 14.61 8.38 -11.68
C PRO A 562 13.60 9.15 -10.79
N TYR A 563 13.61 8.89 -9.47
CA TYR A 563 12.72 9.50 -8.50
C TYR A 563 13.46 9.78 -7.19
N ASN A 564 12.87 10.67 -6.39
CA ASN A 564 13.38 11.06 -5.08
C ASN A 564 12.52 10.40 -4.00
N ILE A 565 13.16 9.77 -3.02
CA ILE A 565 12.46 9.08 -1.93
C ILE A 565 13.25 9.19 -0.63
N GLY A 566 12.56 9.21 0.51
CA GLY A 566 13.21 8.89 1.76
C GLY A 566 13.39 7.37 1.90
N ARG A 567 14.53 6.91 2.42
CA ARG A 567 14.80 5.48 2.61
C ARG A 567 15.35 5.22 4.00
N ALA A 568 14.83 4.19 4.67
CA ALA A 568 15.36 3.70 5.92
C ALA A 568 16.64 2.87 5.68
N ALA A 569 17.65 3.11 6.52
CA ALA A 569 18.79 2.23 6.70
C ALA A 569 18.86 1.76 8.15
N THR A 570 19.01 0.45 8.35
CA THR A 570 19.31 -0.13 9.66
C THR A 570 20.77 0.18 10.00
N ILE A 571 20.98 0.98 11.05
CA ILE A 571 22.33 1.32 11.51
C ILE A 571 22.89 0.19 12.35
N ARG A 572 22.06 -0.36 13.26
CA ARG A 572 22.35 -1.53 14.10
C ARG A 572 21.06 -2.28 14.42
N ASP A 573 21.16 -3.59 14.65
CA ASP A 573 20.06 -4.49 15.04
C ASP A 573 20.47 -5.51 16.12
N ASP A 574 21.63 -5.30 16.75
CA ASP A 574 22.28 -6.16 17.72
C ASP A 574 22.63 -5.42 19.04
N LEU A 575 22.04 -4.25 19.27
CA LEU A 575 22.31 -3.47 20.49
C LEU A 575 21.66 -4.12 21.70
N LYS A 576 22.25 -3.89 22.87
CA LYS A 576 21.61 -4.25 24.14
C LYS A 576 20.43 -3.32 24.38
N PRO A 577 19.39 -3.76 25.10
CA PRO A 577 18.36 -2.84 25.56
C PRO A 577 18.96 -1.75 26.46
N GLY A 578 18.59 -0.49 26.25
CA GLY A 578 19.07 0.64 27.03
C GLY A 578 19.34 1.90 26.21
N GLU A 579 19.99 2.88 26.85
CA GLU A 579 20.37 4.17 26.27
C GLU A 579 21.64 4.04 25.42
N HIS A 580 21.62 4.68 24.27
CA HIS A 580 22.72 4.75 23.29
C HIS A 580 22.77 6.14 22.66
N VAL A 581 23.86 6.41 21.93
CA VAL A 581 23.99 7.63 21.14
C VAL A 581 24.28 7.27 19.68
N LEU A 582 23.42 7.73 18.77
CA LEU A 582 23.66 7.65 17.33
C LEU A 582 24.48 8.86 16.90
N HIS A 583 25.64 8.61 16.31
CA HIS A 583 26.50 9.62 15.71
C HIS A 583 26.47 9.51 14.19
N CYS A 584 26.47 10.64 13.51
CA CYS A 584 26.65 10.72 12.06
C CYS A 584 27.65 11.82 11.70
N GLU A 585 28.47 11.58 10.67
CA GLU A 585 29.45 12.51 10.13
C GLU A 585 29.33 12.57 8.61
N LEU A 586 29.26 13.78 8.05
CA LEU A 586 29.27 14.01 6.61
C LEU A 586 30.68 13.75 6.06
N LEU A 587 30.80 12.91 5.03
CA LEU A 587 32.08 12.48 4.48
C LEU A 587 32.61 13.44 3.41
N LYS A 588 33.94 13.46 3.27
CA LYS A 588 34.60 14.12 2.14
C LYS A 588 34.40 13.33 0.86
N GLU A 589 34.42 12.00 0.91
CA GLU A 589 34.16 11.11 -0.22
C GLU A 589 32.66 10.98 -0.46
N THR A 590 32.22 11.20 -1.70
CA THR A 590 30.81 11.12 -2.10
C THR A 590 30.60 10.05 -3.16
N ALA A 591 29.42 9.45 -3.16
CA ALA A 591 28.97 8.56 -4.25
C ALA A 591 28.44 9.33 -5.47
N ASP A 592 28.17 10.64 -5.33
CA ASP A 592 27.73 11.49 -6.43
C ASP A 592 28.88 11.74 -7.43
N PRO A 593 28.73 11.34 -8.72
CA PRO A 593 29.76 11.51 -9.72
C PRO A 593 30.10 12.98 -10.02
N THR A 594 29.21 13.92 -9.68
CA THR A 594 29.43 15.37 -9.85
C THR A 594 30.14 16.00 -8.65
N GLY A 595 30.35 15.24 -7.57
CA GLY A 595 31.05 15.70 -6.38
C GLY A 595 30.15 16.31 -5.30
N GLY A 596 28.82 16.19 -5.40
CA GLY A 596 27.86 16.70 -4.42
C GLY A 596 28.12 16.25 -2.97
N LYS A 597 27.83 17.14 -2.02
CA LYS A 597 28.18 17.01 -0.60
C LYS A 597 27.02 17.21 0.37
N GLU A 598 25.83 17.57 -0.11
CA GLU A 598 24.71 17.79 0.79
C GLU A 598 24.11 16.46 1.28
N PHE A 599 23.89 16.27 2.57
CA PHE A 599 23.19 15.09 3.08
C PHE A 599 21.98 15.52 3.90
N ARG A 600 20.86 14.79 3.78
CA ARG A 600 19.59 15.13 4.44
C ARG A 600 19.06 13.96 5.25
N ILE A 601 19.02 14.12 6.57
CA ILE A 601 18.36 13.20 7.50
C ILE A 601 16.89 13.59 7.64
N ILE A 602 16.01 12.61 7.58
CA ILE A 602 14.56 12.76 7.73
C ILE A 602 14.13 12.38 9.15
N SER A 603 14.53 11.20 9.62
CA SER A 603 14.17 10.71 10.96
C SER A 603 15.18 9.72 11.52
N VAL A 604 15.13 9.54 12.83
CA VAL A 604 15.76 8.45 13.57
C VAL A 604 14.65 7.64 14.23
N MET A 605 14.70 6.31 14.06
CA MET A 605 13.62 5.39 14.43
C MET A 605 14.18 4.19 15.19
N ARG A 606 13.42 3.65 16.14
CA ARG A 606 13.85 2.54 17.01
C ARG A 606 12.69 1.69 17.52
#